data_AF-A0A839W2I7-F1
#
_entry.id   AF-A0A839W2I7-F1
#
_cell.length_a   1.000
_cell.length_b   1.000
_cell.length_c   1.000
_cell.angle_alpha   90.00
_cell.angle_beta   90.00
_cell.angle_gamma   90.00
#
_symmetry.space_group_name_H-M   'P 1'
#
loop_
_entity.id
_entity.type
_entity.pdbx_description
1 polymer ?
#
loop_
_entity_poly.entity_id
_entity_poly.type
_entity_poly.pdbx_seq_one_letter_code
_entity_poly.pdbx_strand_id
1 'polypeptide(L)' 'MDPMNPPMNATDRQRTLDYFERLGRDKVRLYSAIDCDRYLGGWQVRELADQWLAEKAAEERPVPLWRRIVRRR' A
#
# COMPACT_ATOMS: atom_id res chain seq x y z
N MET A 1 0.46 -6.13 23.13
CA MET A 1 0.18 -7.18 22.12
C MET A 1 -1.19 -7.74 22.45
N ASP A 2 -2.18 -7.44 21.63
CA ASP A 2 -3.56 -7.85 21.84
C ASP A 2 -3.72 -9.34 21.46
N PRO A 3 -4.08 -10.25 22.38
CA PRO A 3 -4.09 -11.70 22.12
C PRO A 3 -5.26 -12.16 21.22
N MET A 4 -6.20 -11.27 20.88
CA MET A 4 -7.41 -11.58 20.11
C MET A 4 -7.31 -11.30 18.60
N ASN A 5 -6.17 -10.83 18.10
CA ASN A 5 -5.96 -10.62 16.67
C ASN A 5 -4.63 -11.25 16.21
N PRO A 6 -4.64 -12.49 15.70
CA PRO A 6 -3.42 -13.12 15.23
C PRO A 6 -2.75 -12.25 14.15
N PRO A 7 -1.42 -12.16 14.13
CA PRO A 7 -0.72 -11.40 13.09
C PRO A 7 -1.10 -11.95 11.71
N MET A 8 -1.37 -11.05 10.77
CA MET A 8 -1.62 -11.42 9.37
C MET A 8 -0.51 -12.34 8.86
N ASN A 9 -0.87 -13.55 8.44
CA ASN A 9 0.13 -14.50 7.95
C ASN A 9 0.70 -14.04 6.59
N ALA A 10 1.88 -14.54 6.24
CA ALA A 10 2.58 -14.12 5.02
C ALA A 10 1.79 -14.41 3.73
N THR A 11 1.04 -15.51 3.70
CA THR A 11 0.22 -15.90 2.53
C THR A 11 -0.95 -14.94 2.32
N ASP A 12 -1.66 -14.58 3.39
CA ASP A 12 -2.79 -13.67 3.35
C ASP A 12 -2.32 -12.24 3.08
N ARG A 13 -1.14 -11.86 3.59
CA ARG A 13 -0.47 -10.61 3.20
C ARG A 13 -0.23 -10.56 1.70
N GLN A 14 0.35 -11.62 1.11
CA GLN A 14 0.62 -11.65 -0.32
C GLN A 14 -0.66 -11.61 -1.15
N ARG A 15 -1.67 -12.40 -0.79
CA ARG A 15 -2.99 -12.38 -1.45
C ARG A 15 -3.64 -10.99 -1.41
N THR A 16 -3.48 -10.27 -0.30
CA THR A 16 -4.01 -8.92 -0.13
C THR A 16 -3.28 -7.92 -1.03
N LEU A 17 -1.95 -8.03 -1.14
CA LEU A 17 -1.17 -7.22 -2.08
C LEU A 17 -1.56 -7.50 -3.54
N ASP A 18 -1.70 -8.78 -3.92
CA ASP A 18 -2.16 -9.16 -5.26
C ASP A 18 -3.56 -8.62 -5.55
N TYR A 19 -4.42 -8.57 -4.54
CA TYR A 19 -5.74 -7.95 -4.65
C TYR A 19 -5.64 -6.44 -4.84
N PHE A 20 -4.77 -5.72 -4.13
CA PHE A 20 -4.54 -4.29 -4.33
C PHE A 20 -4.05 -3.97 -5.74
N GLU A 21 -3.09 -4.74 -6.26
CA GLU A 21 -2.60 -4.61 -7.64
C GLU A 21 -3.75 -4.76 -8.65
N ARG A 22 -4.62 -5.76 -8.46
CA ARG A 22 -5.80 -5.96 -9.31
C ARG A 22 -6.83 -4.84 -9.18
N LEU A 23 -7.01 -4.30 -7.98
CA LEU A 23 -7.98 -3.25 -7.70
C LEU A 23 -7.53 -1.91 -8.29
N GLY A 24 -6.22 -1.67 -8.29
CA GLY A 24 -5.60 -0.43 -8.73
C GLY A 24 -5.62 0.65 -7.65
N ARG A 25 -4.65 1.57 -7.75
CA ARG A 25 -4.32 2.55 -6.72
C ARG A 25 -5.50 3.41 -6.27
N ASP A 26 -6.25 3.94 -7.22
CA ASP A 26 -7.32 4.90 -6.92
C ASP A 26 -8.47 4.25 -6.13
N LYS A 27 -8.80 2.99 -6.44
CA LYS A 27 -9.81 2.23 -5.69
C LYS A 27 -9.31 1.85 -4.31
N VAL A 28 -8.05 1.44 -4.17
CA VAL A 28 -7.46 1.12 -2.86
C VAL A 28 -7.49 2.37 -1.98
N ARG A 29 -7.08 3.52 -2.51
CA ARG A 29 -7.14 4.82 -1.82
C ARG A 29 -8.55 5.22 -1.42
N LEU A 30 -9.54 4.99 -2.28
CA LEU A 30 -10.93 5.33 -1.99
C LEU A 30 -11.48 4.44 -0.86
N TYR A 31 -11.28 3.13 -0.95
CA TYR A 31 -11.79 2.18 0.03
C TYR A 31 -11.06 2.29 1.37
N SER A 32 -9.75 2.56 1.34
CA SER A 32 -8.97 2.88 2.53
C SER A 32 -9.26 4.27 3.08
N ALA A 33 -10.05 5.14 2.44
CA ALA A 33 -10.49 6.39 3.04
C ALA A 33 -11.87 6.26 3.70
N ILE A 34 -12.76 5.47 3.11
CA ILE A 34 -14.17 5.38 3.52
C ILE A 34 -14.38 4.35 4.63
N ASP A 35 -14.15 3.07 4.34
CA ASP A 35 -14.44 1.97 5.27
C ASP A 35 -13.56 0.75 4.91
N CYS A 36 -12.36 0.68 5.51
CA CYS A 36 -11.43 -0.41 5.20
C CYS A 36 -12.05 -1.75 5.55
N ASP A 37 -12.68 -1.85 6.73
CA ASP A 37 -13.18 -3.11 7.28
C ASP A 37 -14.22 -3.72 6.34
N ARG A 38 -15.13 -2.88 5.83
CA ARG A 38 -16.15 -3.30 4.88
C ARG A 38 -15.61 -3.67 3.50
N TYR A 39 -14.62 -2.94 2.97
CA TYR A 39 -14.24 -3.03 1.56
C TYR A 39 -12.95 -3.81 1.27
N LEU A 40 -12.03 -3.83 2.22
CA LEU A 40 -10.70 -4.45 2.10
C LEU A 40 -10.46 -5.48 3.22
N GLY A 41 -11.11 -5.32 4.38
CA GLY A 41 -10.93 -6.12 5.59
C GLY A 41 -10.36 -5.30 6.76
N GLY A 42 -10.02 -5.98 7.84
CA GLY A 42 -9.72 -5.35 9.14
C GLY A 42 -8.50 -4.41 9.18
N TRP A 43 -8.22 -3.89 10.36
CA TRP A 43 -7.19 -2.86 10.59
C TRP A 43 -5.79 -3.23 10.06
N GLN A 44 -5.40 -4.50 10.07
CA GLN A 44 -4.12 -4.96 9.49
C GLN A 44 -4.07 -4.73 7.96
N VAL A 45 -5.22 -4.86 7.28
CA VAL A 45 -5.34 -4.58 5.84
C VAL A 45 -5.25 -3.07 5.58
N ARG A 46 -5.77 -2.23 6.49
CA ARG A 46 -5.63 -0.77 6.40
C ARG A 46 -4.18 -0.35 6.45
N GLU A 47 -3.41 -0.84 7.43
CA GLU A 47 -1.98 -0.54 7.52
C GLU A 47 -1.21 -1.01 6.29
N LEU A 48 -1.54 -2.20 5.77
CA LEU A 48 -0.94 -2.72 4.55
C LEU A 48 -1.32 -1.88 3.33
N ALA A 49 -2.55 -1.39 3.23
CA ALA A 49 -3.00 -0.50 2.16
C ALA A 49 -2.24 0.83 2.20
N ASP A 50 -2.04 1.40 3.39
CA ASP A 50 -1.28 2.65 3.54
C ASP A 50 0.20 2.48 3.14
N GLN A 51 0.83 1.36 3.52
CA GLN A 51 2.20 1.01 3.08
C GLN A 51 2.28 0.87 1.57
N TRP A 52 1.38 0.10 0.97
CA TRP A 52 1.35 -0.13 -0.47
C TRP A 52 1.09 1.17 -1.25
N LEU A 53 0.17 2.03 -0.78
CA LEU A 53 -0.09 3.34 -1.39
C LEU A 53 1.14 4.26 -1.32
N ALA A 54 1.90 4.23 -0.22
CA ALA A 54 3.13 4.98 -0.09
C ALA A 54 4.21 4.49 -1.07
N GLU A 55 4.34 3.17 -1.26
CA GLU A 55 5.23 2.56 -2.24
C GLU A 55 4.85 2.96 -3.67
N LYS A 56 3.56 2.85 -4.05
CA LYS A 56 3.07 3.28 -5.38
C LYS A 56 3.25 4.77 -5.63
N ALA A 57 3.07 5.61 -4.60
CA ALA A 57 3.32 7.04 -4.72
C ALA A 57 4.82 7.35 -4.93
N ALA A 58 5.72 6.53 -4.38
CA ALA A 58 7.15 6.64 -4.62
C ALA A 58 7.55 6.14 -6.02
N GLU A 59 6.95 5.06 -6.53
CA GLU A 59 7.14 4.56 -7.90
C GLU A 59 6.73 5.60 -8.95
N GLU A 60 5.58 6.25 -8.75
CA GLU A 60 5.07 7.27 -9.68
C GLU A 60 5.80 8.60 -9.60
N ARG A 61 6.58 8.85 -8.55
CA ARG A 61 7.26 10.12 -8.37
C ARG A 61 8.35 10.25 -9.45
N PRO A 62 8.21 11.16 -10.44
CA PRO A 62 9.25 11.34 -11.44
C PRO A 62 10.50 11.82 -10.71
N VAL A 63 11.58 11.04 -10.85
CA VAL A 63 12.88 11.40 -10.26
C VAL A 63 13.21 12.81 -10.73
N PRO A 64 13.46 13.75 -9.82
CA PRO A 64 13.63 15.13 -10.21
C PRO A 64 14.83 15.29 -11.15
N LEU A 65 14.60 15.95 -12.29
CA LEU A 65 15.61 16.15 -13.35
C LEU A 65 16.92 16.80 -12.84
N TRP A 66 16.87 17.54 -11.73
CA TRP A 66 18.04 18.14 -11.08
C TRP A 66 19.03 17.12 -10.49
N ARG A 67 18.60 15.89 -10.15
CA ARG A 67 19.53 14.79 -9.78
C ARG A 67 20.36 14.27 -10.95
N ARG A 68 20.01 14.59 -12.20
CA ARG A 68 20.74 14.13 -13.40
C ARG A 68 21.95 15.01 -13.75
N ILE A 69 22.02 16.23 -13.24
CA ILE A 69 23.09 17.21 -13.56
C ILE A 69 24.34 17.02 -12.66
N VAL A 70 24.20 16.39 -11.48
CA VAL A 70 25.31 16.21 -10.52
C VAL A 70 26.22 15.01 -10.83
N ARG A 71 26.10 14.38 -12.01
CA ARG A 71 26.95 13.23 -12.41
C ARG A 71 27.92 13.51 -13.58
N ARG A 72 28.20 14.78 -13.86
CA ARG A 72 29.33 15.22 -14.68
C ARG A 72 30.23 16.15 -13.88
N ARG A 73 31.09 15.58 -13.05
CA ARG A 73 32.39 16.17 -12.76
C ARG A 73 33.37 15.07 -12.43
#